data_AF-A0A0D2F7F5-F1
#
_entry.id   AF-A0A0D2F7F5-F1
#
_cell.length_a   1.000
_cell.length_b   1.000
_cell.length_c   1.000
_cell.angle_alpha   90.00
_cell.angle_beta   90.00
_cell.angle_gamma   90.00
#
_symmetry.space_group_name_H-M   'P 1'
#
loop_
_entity.id
_entity.type
_entity.pdbx_description
1 polymer ?
#
loop_
_entity_poly.entity_id
_entity_poly.type
_entity_poly.pdbx_seq_one_letter_code
_entity_poly.pdbx_strand_id
1 'polypeptide(L)'
;MLFLRSFKPARASSSRAFVHGFHSFPKNRPQIRGVPTLNARIQTRNARRYPRPPNRFEQAVIDARLKNPILFPFLLFGSTASVVLLIIMAYDQWRREKKGTSAYPPAVEDQLRLALHYTHISPDPETASKYFMQAIKKAEEVGMDPYSKETVGIRVRFSQMLEEFGHAKAAIEILDGIIGDLRQKLDELDQAHALRTDAPPPSSSEAADFRANMIKGIVKLKIKISSLYESDYLQNPSMAKQVLSDAVGMVVKETKNPQQGLTDDNGAGLTTGEIAAMLSQMGDLYATSGEEENAVQLYMLTLQPLRASCNGTRSCKEVQVLSNIASAMDMALKKPNPVINGKPATKESLAAARRAALRWADQAIATGDAVRPEDRDEICAAASLSAQMTRADLLVDNGEKAKAKEAFLNLLPTLREHNLLPLIETAEQGLKRASS
;
A
#
# COMPACT_ATOMS: atom_id res chain seq x y z
N MET A 1 19.08 19.72 -6.79
CA MET A 1 17.63 19.62 -7.05
C MET A 1 17.07 18.69 -5.99
N LEU A 2 16.23 19.20 -5.08
CA LEU A 2 15.68 18.42 -3.97
C LEU A 2 14.69 17.38 -4.52
N PHE A 3 14.96 16.11 -4.25
CA PHE A 3 14.13 14.97 -4.63
C PHE A 3 12.69 15.19 -4.16
N LEU A 4 11.74 14.92 -5.07
CA LEU A 4 10.30 14.90 -4.81
C LEU A 4 10.01 13.88 -3.69
N ARG A 5 10.07 14.33 -2.44
CA ARG A 5 9.41 13.64 -1.33
C ARG A 5 7.94 13.52 -1.69
N SER A 6 7.43 12.29 -1.58
CA SER A 6 6.02 11.93 -1.70
C SER A 6 5.13 13.04 -1.14
N PHE A 7 4.46 13.77 -2.03
CA PHE A 7 3.38 14.69 -1.67
C PHE A 7 2.22 13.84 -1.16
N LYS A 8 2.14 13.62 0.15
CA LYS A 8 0.87 13.25 0.78
C LYS A 8 0.00 14.50 0.84
N PRO A 9 -1.18 14.55 0.20
CA PRO A 9 -2.08 15.66 0.38
C PRO A 9 -2.59 15.68 1.83
N ALA A 10 -2.56 16.86 2.44
CA ALA A 10 -3.22 17.14 3.70
C ALA A 10 -4.71 16.82 3.57
N ARG A 11 -5.24 15.96 4.46
CA ARG A 11 -6.68 15.72 4.59
C ARG A 11 -7.35 17.03 5.04
N ALA A 12 -7.91 17.76 4.09
CA ALA A 12 -8.88 18.81 4.37
C ALA A 12 -10.21 18.16 4.80
N SER A 13 -10.59 18.42 6.05
CA SER A 13 -11.94 18.22 6.56
C SER A 13 -12.93 19.03 5.70
N SER A 14 -13.77 18.33 4.94
CA SER A 14 -14.89 18.90 4.22
C SER A 14 -16.19 18.33 4.79
N SER A 15 -16.76 19.07 5.72
CA SER A 15 -18.19 19.06 6.00
C SER A 15 -18.90 19.66 4.79
N ARG A 16 -19.73 18.88 4.11
CA ARG A 16 -20.82 19.40 3.27
C ARG A 16 -21.97 18.40 3.22
N ALA A 17 -23.05 18.81 3.86
CA ALA A 17 -24.40 18.37 3.56
C ALA A 17 -24.69 18.58 2.07
N PHE A 18 -25.34 17.61 1.43
CA PHE A 18 -26.14 17.85 0.25
C PHE A 18 -27.44 17.08 0.32
N VAL A 19 -28.50 17.87 0.13
CA VAL A 19 -29.90 17.52 -0.03
C VAL A 19 -30.19 17.37 -1.53
N HIS A 20 -31.24 16.61 -1.86
CA HIS A 20 -31.86 16.35 -3.18
C HIS A 20 -31.25 15.19 -3.98
N GLY A 21 -32.03 14.33 -4.64
CA GLY A 21 -33.47 14.24 -4.80
C GLY A 21 -33.80 12.89 -5.43
N PHE A 22 -34.89 12.27 -4.99
CA PHE A 22 -35.34 10.99 -5.51
C PHE A 22 -35.92 11.17 -6.91
N HIS A 23 -35.26 10.55 -7.90
CA HIS A 23 -35.80 10.39 -9.24
C HIS A 23 -36.99 9.41 -9.21
N SER A 24 -38.15 9.93 -9.59
CA SER A 24 -39.37 9.17 -9.88
C SER A 24 -39.21 8.40 -11.20
N PHE A 25 -39.28 7.06 -11.14
CA PHE A 25 -39.41 6.23 -12.33
C PHE A 25 -40.87 6.19 -12.82
N PRO A 26 -41.15 6.43 -14.12
CA PRO A 26 -42.47 6.25 -14.69
C PRO A 26 -42.73 4.77 -14.99
N LYS A 27 -43.80 4.19 -14.43
CA LYS A 27 -44.28 2.87 -14.85
C LYS A 27 -45.35 3.02 -15.93
N ASN A 28 -44.98 2.57 -17.12
CA ASN A 28 -45.81 2.41 -18.31
C ASN A 28 -47.09 1.62 -18.02
N ARG A 29 -48.22 2.20 -18.44
CA ARG A 29 -49.52 1.54 -18.60
C ARG A 29 -49.52 0.77 -19.93
N PRO A 30 -49.84 -0.53 -19.95
CA PRO A 30 -50.25 -1.17 -21.19
C PRO A 30 -51.72 -0.87 -21.48
N GLN A 31 -51.98 -0.32 -22.68
CA GLN A 31 -53.29 -0.27 -23.32
C GLN A 31 -53.71 -1.69 -23.72
N ILE A 32 -54.90 -2.11 -23.28
CA ILE A 32 -55.56 -3.31 -23.81
C ILE A 32 -56.78 -2.85 -24.62
N ARG A 33 -56.77 -3.24 -25.90
CA ARG A 33 -57.84 -3.07 -26.89
C ARG A 33 -59.09 -3.86 -26.46
N GLY A 34 -60.25 -3.26 -26.73
CA GLY A 34 -61.56 -3.81 -26.43
C GLY A 34 -62.02 -4.91 -27.37
N VAL A 35 -62.97 -5.70 -26.86
CA VAL A 35 -63.83 -6.65 -27.59
C VAL A 35 -65.26 -6.44 -27.07
N PRO A 36 -66.30 -6.47 -27.93
CA PRO A 36 -67.60 -5.92 -27.60
C PRO A 36 -68.56 -6.90 -26.90
N THR A 37 -69.31 -6.32 -25.96
CA THR A 37 -70.71 -6.55 -25.60
C THR A 37 -71.33 -7.95 -25.74
N LEU A 38 -71.65 -8.54 -24.59
CA LEU A 38 -72.85 -9.38 -24.42
C LEU A 38 -73.58 -8.94 -23.15
N ASN A 39 -74.81 -8.45 -23.36
CA ASN A 39 -75.72 -7.98 -22.33
C ASN A 39 -76.09 -9.11 -21.36
N ALA A 40 -75.64 -9.00 -20.11
CA ALA A 40 -76.16 -9.79 -19.00
C ALA A 40 -76.66 -8.88 -17.89
N ARG A 41 -77.97 -8.95 -17.68
CA ARG A 41 -78.81 -8.25 -16.71
C ARG A 41 -78.25 -8.43 -15.27
N ILE A 42 -77.71 -7.37 -14.67
CA ILE A 42 -77.22 -7.37 -13.29
C ILE A 42 -78.41 -7.37 -12.33
N GLN A 43 -78.66 -8.50 -11.68
CA GLN A 43 -79.47 -8.58 -10.47
C GLN A 43 -78.63 -8.12 -9.28
N THR A 44 -79.13 -7.14 -8.53
CA THR A 44 -78.59 -6.67 -7.26
C THR A 44 -78.74 -7.75 -6.19
N ARG A 45 -77.66 -8.49 -5.91
CA ARG A 45 -77.55 -9.32 -4.70
C ARG A 45 -76.86 -8.53 -3.59
N ASN A 46 -77.64 -8.20 -2.56
CA ASN A 46 -77.17 -7.65 -1.29
C ASN A 46 -76.11 -8.57 -0.67
N ALA A 47 -74.84 -8.15 -0.68
CA ALA A 47 -73.78 -8.82 0.06
C ALA A 47 -74.01 -8.60 1.57
N ARG A 48 -74.59 -9.60 2.25
CA ARG A 48 -74.64 -9.67 3.71
C ARG A 48 -73.20 -9.61 4.24
N ARG A 49 -72.83 -8.52 4.93
CA ARG A 49 -71.63 -8.48 5.77
C ARG A 49 -71.87 -9.40 6.95
N TYR A 50 -71.21 -10.55 6.97
CA TYR A 50 -71.13 -11.36 8.18
C TYR A 50 -70.30 -10.61 9.22
N PRO A 51 -70.80 -10.39 10.45
CA PRO A 51 -69.97 -9.84 11.52
C PRO A 51 -68.81 -10.82 11.76
N ARG A 52 -67.58 -10.33 11.66
CA ARG A 52 -66.41 -11.11 12.09
C ARG A 52 -66.64 -11.50 13.56
N PRO A 53 -66.52 -12.78 13.94
CA PRO A 53 -66.56 -13.15 15.34
C PRO A 53 -65.48 -12.35 16.08
N PRO A 54 -65.78 -11.79 17.27
CA PRO A 54 -64.82 -10.98 18.00
C PRO A 54 -63.58 -11.83 18.29
N ASN A 55 -62.43 -11.36 17.81
CA ASN A 55 -61.15 -11.98 18.13
C ASN A 55 -60.96 -11.86 19.63
N ARG A 56 -61.00 -13.00 20.35
CA ARG A 56 -60.78 -13.05 21.81
C ARG A 56 -59.49 -12.34 22.23
N PHE A 57 -58.49 -12.33 21.34
CA PHE A 57 -57.24 -11.59 21.52
C PHE A 57 -57.42 -10.07 21.52
N GLU A 58 -58.21 -9.51 20.59
CA GLU A 58 -58.46 -8.06 20.53
C GLU A 58 -59.20 -7.60 21.80
N GLN A 59 -60.18 -8.37 22.25
CA GLN A 59 -60.89 -8.09 23.49
C GLN A 59 -59.95 -8.15 24.71
N ALA A 60 -59.09 -9.17 24.81
CA ALA A 60 -58.13 -9.29 25.90
C ALA A 60 -57.10 -8.14 25.93
N VAL A 61 -56.65 -7.67 24.76
CA VAL A 61 -55.72 -6.53 24.65
C VAL A 61 -56.40 -5.22 25.06
N ILE A 62 -57.64 -5.01 24.63
CA ILE A 62 -58.43 -3.83 25.01
C ILE A 62 -58.67 -3.84 26.53
N ASP A 63 -59.07 -4.98 27.10
CA ASP A 63 -59.30 -5.14 28.54
C ASP A 63 -58.04 -4.89 29.36
N ALA A 64 -56.88 -5.39 28.89
CA ALA A 64 -55.60 -5.17 29.55
C ALA A 64 -55.16 -3.70 29.52
N ARG A 65 -55.41 -3.00 28.41
CA ARG A 65 -55.13 -1.56 28.26
C ARG A 65 -56.02 -0.71 29.17
N LEU A 66 -57.29 -1.07 29.31
CA LEU A 66 -58.25 -0.35 30.17
C LEU A 66 -57.98 -0.59 31.65
N LYS A 67 -57.64 -1.82 32.05
CA LYS A 67 -57.36 -2.17 33.47
C LYS A 67 -56.05 -1.57 33.97
N ASN A 68 -55.02 -1.47 33.11
CA ASN A 68 -53.69 -1.00 33.50
C ASN A 68 -53.14 0.04 32.51
N PRO A 69 -53.66 1.29 32.52
CA PRO A 69 -53.34 2.29 31.50
C PRO A 69 -51.87 2.73 31.50
N ILE A 70 -51.19 2.66 32.65
CA ILE A 70 -49.77 3.03 32.79
C ILE A 70 -48.86 1.81 32.55
N LEU A 71 -49.18 0.65 33.14
CA LEU A 71 -48.32 -0.54 33.06
C LEU A 71 -48.26 -1.12 31.64
N PHE A 72 -49.38 -1.08 30.91
CA PHE A 72 -49.50 -1.66 29.58
C PHE A 72 -48.49 -1.10 28.55
N PRO A 73 -48.33 0.23 28.37
CA PRO A 73 -47.30 0.76 27.46
C PRO A 73 -45.88 0.43 27.92
N PHE A 74 -45.58 0.44 29.22
CA PHE A 74 -44.25 0.05 29.72
C PHE A 74 -43.91 -1.41 29.41
N LEU A 75 -44.88 -2.32 29.54
CA LEU A 75 -44.70 -3.73 29.21
C LEU A 75 -44.48 -3.91 27.70
N LEU A 76 -45.23 -3.17 26.88
CA LEU A 76 -45.06 -3.21 25.43
C LEU A 76 -43.67 -2.68 25.02
N PHE A 77 -43.23 -1.54 25.57
CA PHE A 77 -41.87 -1.03 25.34
C PHE A 77 -40.80 -2.00 25.84
N GLY A 78 -40.93 -2.53 27.05
CA GLY A 78 -39.97 -3.49 27.61
C GLY A 78 -39.86 -4.76 26.78
N SER A 79 -41.00 -5.31 26.33
CA SER A 79 -41.02 -6.51 25.47
C SER A 79 -40.41 -6.24 24.09
N THR A 80 -40.73 -5.11 23.46
CA THR A 80 -40.14 -4.73 22.16
C THR A 80 -38.63 -4.46 22.28
N ALA A 81 -38.19 -3.75 23.32
CA ALA A 81 -36.77 -3.51 23.57
C ALA A 81 -36.00 -4.81 23.83
N SER A 82 -36.57 -5.74 24.60
CA SER A 82 -35.98 -7.07 24.85
C SER A 82 -35.85 -7.88 23.56
N VAL A 83 -36.89 -7.90 22.72
CA VAL A 83 -36.85 -8.59 21.41
C VAL A 83 -35.80 -7.95 20.49
N VAL A 84 -35.73 -6.62 20.43
CA VAL A 84 -34.71 -5.91 19.63
C VAL A 84 -33.30 -6.25 20.12
N LEU A 85 -33.07 -6.27 21.44
CA LEU A 85 -31.78 -6.61 22.02
C LEU A 85 -31.39 -8.06 21.73
N LEU A 86 -32.33 -9.00 21.82
CA LEU A 86 -32.11 -10.39 21.43
C LEU A 86 -31.82 -10.55 19.93
N ILE A 87 -32.50 -9.79 19.07
CA ILE A 87 -32.21 -9.77 17.63
C ILE A 87 -30.79 -9.22 17.37
N ILE A 88 -30.35 -8.18 18.09
CA ILE A 88 -28.99 -7.64 17.96
C ILE A 88 -27.96 -8.68 18.42
N MET A 89 -28.17 -9.33 19.56
CA MET A 89 -27.28 -10.38 20.08
C MET A 89 -27.23 -11.58 19.11
N ALA A 90 -28.38 -12.04 18.63
CA ALA A 90 -28.48 -13.13 17.67
C ALA A 90 -27.85 -12.75 16.32
N TYR A 91 -28.01 -11.51 15.86
CA TYR A 91 -27.39 -11.02 14.63
C TYR A 91 -25.86 -10.92 14.78
N ASP A 92 -25.36 -10.47 15.93
CA ASP A 92 -23.92 -10.40 16.21
C ASP A 92 -23.31 -11.80 16.33
N GLN A 93 -24.00 -12.74 16.99
CA GLN A 93 -23.59 -14.14 17.05
C GLN A 93 -23.62 -14.82 15.67
N TRP A 94 -24.70 -14.63 14.91
CA TRP A 94 -24.82 -15.14 13.54
C TRP A 94 -23.77 -14.55 12.60
N ARG A 95 -23.41 -13.27 12.77
CA ARG A 95 -22.34 -12.62 12.01
C ARG A 95 -20.95 -13.13 12.40
N ARG A 96 -20.76 -13.61 13.63
CA ARG A 96 -19.54 -14.30 14.07
C ARG A 96 -19.45 -15.73 13.54
N GLU A 97 -20.57 -16.44 13.44
CA GLU A 97 -20.59 -17.86 13.03
C GLU A 97 -20.65 -18.07 11.52
N LYS A 98 -21.50 -17.34 10.77
CA LYS A 98 -21.67 -17.53 9.31
C LYS A 98 -20.52 -16.93 8.48
N LYS A 99 -19.70 -16.14 9.14
CA LYS A 99 -18.53 -15.46 8.63
C LYS A 99 -17.41 -16.10 9.47
N GLY A 100 -16.74 -17.16 9.04
CA GLY A 100 -15.59 -17.71 9.79
C GLY A 100 -14.42 -16.71 9.81
N THR A 101 -14.49 -15.66 10.63
CA THR A 101 -14.00 -14.31 10.24
C THR A 101 -12.84 -13.69 11.02
N SER A 102 -12.14 -14.45 11.84
CA SER A 102 -10.85 -13.99 12.35
C SER A 102 -9.89 -15.16 12.34
N ALA A 103 -8.69 -14.97 11.79
CA ALA A 103 -7.59 -15.92 11.96
C ALA A 103 -7.12 -15.99 13.43
N TYR A 104 -7.62 -15.10 14.27
CA TYR A 104 -7.33 -15.04 15.70
C TYR A 104 -8.43 -15.70 16.52
N PRO A 105 -8.08 -16.48 17.56
CA PRO A 105 -9.03 -16.93 18.57
C PRO A 105 -9.76 -15.75 19.23
N PRO A 106 -11.01 -15.93 19.71
CA PRO A 106 -11.81 -14.84 20.28
C PRO A 106 -11.10 -14.06 21.40
N ALA A 107 -10.37 -14.76 22.26
CA ALA A 107 -9.64 -14.17 23.38
C ALA A 107 -8.57 -13.15 22.93
N VAL A 108 -7.91 -13.41 21.80
CA VAL A 108 -6.89 -12.55 21.17
C VAL A 108 -7.57 -11.44 20.38
N GLU A 109 -8.61 -11.79 19.61
CA GLU A 109 -9.37 -10.85 18.79
C GLU A 109 -9.94 -9.68 19.61
N ASP A 110 -10.53 -9.96 20.78
CA ASP A 110 -11.09 -8.93 21.65
C ASP A 110 -10.04 -7.92 22.12
N GLN A 111 -8.82 -8.38 22.42
CA GLN A 111 -7.72 -7.50 22.82
C GLN A 111 -7.21 -6.67 21.65
N LEU A 112 -7.07 -7.27 20.46
CA LEU A 112 -6.67 -6.55 19.25
C LEU A 112 -7.69 -5.48 18.87
N ARG A 113 -8.99 -5.75 19.04
CA ARG A 113 -10.06 -4.78 18.77
C ARG A 113 -9.94 -3.55 19.67
N LEU A 114 -9.67 -3.76 20.96
CA LEU A 114 -9.42 -2.69 21.91
C LEU A 114 -8.13 -1.93 21.58
N ALA A 115 -7.04 -2.63 21.27
CA ALA A 115 -5.78 -2.01 20.87
C ALA A 115 -5.97 -1.07 19.66
N LEU A 116 -6.67 -1.53 18.62
CA LEU A 116 -6.98 -0.73 17.43
C LEU A 116 -7.94 0.44 17.73
N HIS A 117 -8.90 0.26 18.64
CA HIS A 117 -9.77 1.35 19.09
C HIS A 117 -8.92 2.48 19.73
N TYR A 118 -8.00 2.15 20.63
CA TYR A 118 -7.11 3.12 21.25
C TYR A 118 -5.98 3.61 20.33
N THR A 119 -5.80 3.02 19.15
CA THR A 119 -4.89 3.53 18.13
C THR A 119 -5.58 4.56 17.23
N HIS A 120 -6.81 4.28 16.76
CA HIS A 120 -7.44 5.08 15.70
C HIS A 120 -8.70 5.86 16.10
N ILE A 121 -9.43 5.44 17.14
CA ILE A 121 -10.73 6.03 17.52
C ILE A 121 -10.57 6.96 18.73
N SER A 122 -9.90 6.47 19.78
CA SER A 122 -9.58 7.24 20.98
C SER A 122 -8.08 7.15 21.24
N PRO A 123 -7.25 7.91 20.51
CA PRO A 123 -5.80 7.76 20.52
C PRO A 123 -5.21 7.89 21.93
N ASP A 124 -4.67 6.78 22.44
CA ASP A 124 -3.97 6.69 23.72
C ASP A 124 -2.85 5.64 23.60
N PRO A 125 -1.58 6.07 23.46
CA PRO A 125 -0.46 5.17 23.18
C PRO A 125 -0.20 4.17 24.32
N GLU A 126 -0.39 4.57 25.57
CA GLU A 126 -0.13 3.71 26.73
C GLU A 126 -1.18 2.60 26.82
N THR A 127 -2.45 2.99 26.70
CA THR A 127 -3.57 2.03 26.71
C THR A 127 -3.54 1.12 25.49
N ALA A 128 -3.25 1.65 24.29
CA ALA A 128 -3.08 0.84 23.09
C ALA A 128 -1.95 -0.19 23.26
N SER A 129 -0.79 0.23 23.76
CA SER A 129 0.35 -0.65 24.04
C SER A 129 -0.02 -1.77 25.01
N LYS A 130 -0.75 -1.44 26.09
CA LYS A 130 -1.23 -2.41 27.07
C LYS A 130 -2.09 -3.50 26.42
N TYR A 131 -3.03 -3.13 25.55
CA TYR A 131 -3.88 -4.10 24.87
C TYR A 131 -3.12 -4.93 23.82
N PHE A 132 -2.14 -4.35 23.12
CA PHE A 132 -1.27 -5.13 22.24
C PHE A 132 -0.45 -6.17 23.01
N MET A 133 0.17 -5.80 24.13
CA MET A 133 0.90 -6.75 24.98
C MET A 133 -0.02 -7.86 25.53
N GLN A 134 -1.25 -7.52 25.91
CA GLN A 134 -2.25 -8.50 26.34
C GLN A 134 -2.66 -9.44 25.20
N ALA A 135 -2.78 -8.94 23.97
CA ALA A 135 -3.07 -9.76 22.79
C ALA A 135 -1.94 -10.77 22.52
N ILE A 136 -0.68 -10.33 22.59
CA ILE A 136 0.50 -11.21 22.42
C ILE A 136 0.51 -12.30 23.50
N LYS A 137 0.35 -11.91 24.77
CA LYS A 137 0.31 -12.87 25.89
C LYS A 137 -0.81 -13.90 25.72
N LYS A 138 -2.01 -13.46 25.32
CA LYS A 138 -3.12 -14.39 25.08
C LYS A 138 -2.84 -15.32 23.90
N ALA A 139 -2.18 -14.85 22.84
CA ALA A 139 -1.81 -15.71 21.72
C ALA A 139 -0.90 -16.86 22.18
N GLU A 140 0.05 -16.58 23.08
CA GLU A 140 0.89 -17.60 23.73
C GLU A 140 0.08 -18.54 24.62
N GLU A 141 -0.82 -18.01 25.47
CA GLU A 141 -1.67 -18.80 26.38
C GLU A 141 -2.60 -19.77 25.62
N VAL A 142 -3.10 -19.38 24.45
CA VAL A 142 -3.96 -20.23 23.62
C VAL A 142 -3.13 -21.15 22.69
N GLY A 143 -1.80 -21.10 22.77
CA GLY A 143 -0.90 -21.97 22.01
C GLY A 143 -0.84 -21.66 20.52
N MET A 144 -1.02 -20.40 20.12
CA MET A 144 -0.77 -19.99 18.74
C MET A 144 0.70 -20.18 18.39
N ASP A 145 1.00 -20.66 17.18
CA ASP A 145 2.39 -20.80 16.71
C ASP A 145 3.09 -19.42 16.73
N PRO A 146 4.22 -19.26 17.48
CA PRO A 146 4.97 -18.02 17.55
C PRO A 146 5.46 -17.49 16.21
N TYR A 147 5.71 -18.39 15.25
CA TYR A 147 6.26 -18.07 13.92
C TYR A 147 5.19 -17.97 12.84
N SER A 148 3.91 -18.20 13.19
CA SER A 148 2.80 -18.02 12.28
C SER A 148 2.69 -16.55 11.83
N LYS A 149 2.12 -16.37 10.63
CA LYS A 149 1.88 -15.05 10.05
C LYS A 149 0.99 -14.20 10.98
N GLU A 150 0.04 -14.82 11.66
CA GLU A 150 -0.90 -14.20 12.57
C GLU A 150 -0.19 -13.64 13.81
N THR A 151 0.63 -14.45 14.50
CA THR A 151 1.34 -14.06 15.72
C THR A 151 2.42 -13.01 15.44
N VAL A 152 3.24 -13.23 14.40
CA VAL A 152 4.21 -12.22 13.93
C VAL A 152 3.48 -10.93 13.53
N GLY A 153 2.33 -11.06 12.87
CA GLY A 153 1.48 -9.93 12.47
C GLY A 153 1.04 -9.05 13.64
N ILE A 154 0.73 -9.63 14.81
CA ILE A 154 0.37 -8.86 16.01
C ILE A 154 1.54 -7.96 16.42
N ARG A 155 2.76 -8.50 16.48
CA ARG A 155 3.95 -7.76 16.88
C ARG A 155 4.33 -6.67 15.88
N VAL A 156 4.17 -6.94 14.57
CA VAL A 156 4.36 -5.92 13.52
C VAL A 156 3.31 -4.81 13.61
N ARG A 157 2.06 -5.13 13.95
CA ARG A 157 1.03 -4.10 14.18
C ARG A 157 1.29 -3.29 15.45
N PHE A 158 1.82 -3.92 16.49
CA PHE A 158 2.25 -3.21 17.68
C PHE A 158 3.40 -2.23 17.38
N SER A 159 4.41 -2.63 16.60
CA SER A 159 5.48 -1.71 16.17
C SER A 159 4.95 -0.59 15.28
N GLN A 160 3.97 -0.87 14.40
CA GLN A 160 3.33 0.17 13.59
C GLN A 160 2.58 1.19 14.46
N MET A 161 1.85 0.73 15.49
CA MET A 161 1.20 1.64 16.43
C MET A 161 2.23 2.54 17.12
N LEU A 162 3.36 1.99 17.57
CA LEU A 162 4.45 2.78 18.16
C LEU A 162 4.98 3.85 17.18
N GLU A 163 5.16 3.49 15.90
CA GLU A 163 5.54 4.44 14.85
C GLU A 163 4.50 5.55 14.66
N GLU A 164 3.21 5.23 14.62
CA GLU A 164 2.13 6.21 14.44
C GLU A 164 2.10 7.26 15.57
N PHE A 165 2.50 6.87 16.78
CA PHE A 165 2.66 7.78 17.93
C PHE A 165 4.06 8.40 18.04
N GLY A 166 4.93 8.23 17.04
CA GLY A 166 6.27 8.84 17.00
C GLY A 166 7.35 8.12 17.79
N HIS A 167 7.06 6.93 18.32
CA HIS A 167 8.02 6.08 19.05
C HIS A 167 8.84 5.19 18.10
N ALA A 168 9.48 5.79 17.09
CA ALA A 168 10.21 5.08 16.04
C ALA A 168 11.32 4.14 16.57
N LYS A 169 12.04 4.53 17.63
CA LYS A 169 13.08 3.68 18.25
C LYS A 169 12.50 2.40 18.85
N ALA A 170 11.43 2.52 19.63
CA ALA A 170 10.74 1.37 20.21
C ALA A 170 10.13 0.48 19.12
N ALA A 171 9.62 1.06 18.04
CA ALA A 171 9.16 0.29 16.88
C ALA A 171 10.31 -0.54 16.28
N ILE A 172 11.50 0.03 16.08
CA ILE A 172 12.68 -0.70 15.59
C ILE A 172 13.05 -1.83 16.55
N GLU A 173 13.09 -1.58 17.86
CA GLU A 173 13.42 -2.62 18.85
C GLU A 173 12.47 -3.83 18.78
N ILE A 174 11.16 -3.59 18.63
CA ILE A 174 10.19 -4.67 18.44
C ILE A 174 10.45 -5.42 17.14
N LEU A 175 10.72 -4.71 16.04
CA LEU A 175 11.00 -5.34 14.74
C LEU A 175 12.30 -6.14 14.73
N ASP A 176 13.36 -5.63 15.35
CA ASP A 176 14.64 -6.34 15.52
C ASP A 176 14.46 -7.59 16.39
N GLY A 177 13.64 -7.52 17.44
CA GLY A 177 13.27 -8.69 18.24
C GLY A 177 12.60 -9.78 17.39
N ILE A 178 11.65 -9.41 16.53
CA ILE A 178 11.01 -10.36 15.60
C ILE A 178 12.04 -10.95 14.62
N ILE A 179 12.94 -10.12 14.08
CA ILE A 179 14.01 -10.60 13.19
C ILE A 179 14.92 -11.60 13.91
N GLY A 180 15.27 -11.35 15.17
CA GLY A 180 16.06 -12.25 16.01
C GLY A 180 15.39 -13.62 16.15
N ASP A 181 14.12 -13.63 16.51
CA ASP A 181 13.34 -14.86 16.68
C ASP A 181 13.23 -15.65 15.36
N LEU A 182 12.95 -14.97 14.23
CA LEU A 182 12.86 -15.60 12.92
C LEU A 182 14.21 -16.17 12.45
N ARG A 183 15.31 -15.46 12.72
CA ARG A 183 16.67 -15.91 12.37
C ARG A 183 17.08 -17.13 13.16
N GLN A 184 16.84 -17.12 14.48
CA GLN A 184 17.12 -18.28 15.31
C GLN A 184 16.37 -19.51 14.77
N LYS A 185 15.08 -19.33 14.42
CA LYS A 185 14.30 -20.44 13.89
C LYS A 185 14.78 -20.92 12.52
N LEU A 186 15.19 -19.99 11.67
CA LEU A 186 15.78 -20.29 10.37
C LEU A 186 17.08 -21.11 10.52
N ASP A 187 17.95 -20.73 11.45
CA ASP A 187 19.21 -21.43 11.72
C ASP A 187 18.96 -22.86 12.22
N GLU A 188 17.95 -23.07 13.07
CA GLU A 188 17.52 -24.40 13.51
C GLU A 188 17.06 -25.28 12.34
N LEU A 189 16.29 -24.72 11.40
CA LEU A 189 15.83 -25.44 10.21
C LEU A 189 17.01 -25.81 9.30
N ASP A 190 17.89 -24.85 9.02
CA ASP A 190 19.05 -25.06 8.15
C ASP A 190 20.00 -26.13 8.72
N GLN A 191 20.22 -26.13 10.05
CA GLN A 191 20.98 -27.18 10.74
C GLN A 191 20.29 -28.55 10.67
N ALA A 192 18.98 -28.61 10.90
CA ALA A 192 18.21 -29.83 10.82
C ALA A 192 18.21 -30.43 9.40
N HIS A 193 18.22 -29.58 8.37
CA HIS A 193 18.36 -30.01 6.97
C HIS A 193 19.76 -30.55 6.66
N ALA A 194 20.83 -29.92 7.16
CA ALA A 194 22.20 -30.39 6.94
C ALA A 194 22.45 -31.79 7.51
N LEU A 195 21.84 -32.13 8.65
CA LEU A 195 21.97 -33.42 9.33
C LEU A 195 21.16 -34.56 8.68
N ARG A 196 20.20 -34.25 7.81
CA ARG A 196 19.30 -35.24 7.17
C ARG A 196 19.78 -35.74 5.80
N THR A 197 21.04 -35.50 5.45
CA THR A 197 21.63 -35.71 4.12
C THR A 197 21.63 -37.17 3.59
N ASP A 198 21.23 -38.17 4.40
CA ASP A 198 21.07 -39.59 3.98
C ASP A 198 19.61 -40.01 3.70
N ALA A 199 18.62 -39.14 3.89
CA ALA A 199 17.21 -39.43 3.60
C ALA A 199 16.81 -38.78 2.26
N PRO A 200 15.96 -39.45 1.44
CA PRO A 200 15.41 -38.80 0.25
C PRO A 200 14.74 -37.49 0.66
N PRO A 201 14.91 -36.41 -0.14
CA PRO A 201 14.36 -35.11 0.21
C PRO A 201 12.88 -35.28 0.53
N PRO A 202 12.39 -34.80 1.69
CA PRO A 202 10.97 -34.85 1.92
C PRO A 202 10.32 -34.16 0.73
N SER A 203 9.35 -34.83 0.13
CA SER A 203 8.52 -34.31 -0.95
C SER A 203 7.64 -33.12 -0.51
N SER A 204 8.05 -32.33 0.48
CA SER A 204 7.21 -31.35 1.17
C SER A 204 7.58 -29.94 0.74
N SER A 205 6.85 -29.39 -0.25
CA SER A 205 6.92 -27.94 -0.55
C SER A 205 6.77 -27.13 0.74
N GLU A 206 5.96 -27.59 1.70
CA GLU A 206 5.64 -26.91 2.96
C GLU A 206 6.87 -26.50 3.80
N ALA A 207 7.90 -27.34 3.95
CA ALA A 207 9.08 -26.97 4.74
C ALA A 207 9.97 -25.93 4.03
N ALA A 208 10.11 -26.07 2.71
CA ALA A 208 10.80 -25.09 1.87
C ALA A 208 10.02 -23.76 1.81
N ASP A 209 8.70 -23.83 1.71
CA ASP A 209 7.78 -22.69 1.74
C ASP A 209 7.85 -21.99 3.09
N PHE A 210 7.90 -22.73 4.19
CA PHE A 210 8.07 -22.19 5.54
C PHE A 210 9.40 -21.45 5.71
N ARG A 211 10.51 -22.06 5.27
CA ARG A 211 11.84 -21.44 5.23
C ARG A 211 11.83 -20.14 4.40
N ALA A 212 11.30 -20.20 3.18
CA ALA A 212 11.20 -19.05 2.29
C ALA A 212 10.35 -17.93 2.89
N ASN A 213 9.25 -18.27 3.55
CA ASN A 213 8.40 -17.30 4.25
C ASN A 213 9.12 -16.60 5.42
N MET A 214 9.97 -17.30 6.16
CA MET A 214 10.80 -16.67 7.21
C MET A 214 11.80 -15.67 6.63
N ILE A 215 12.51 -16.07 5.58
CA ILE A 215 13.47 -15.18 4.89
C ILE A 215 12.75 -13.96 4.34
N LYS A 216 11.62 -14.17 3.64
CA LYS A 216 10.75 -13.10 3.16
C LYS A 216 10.32 -12.16 4.27
N GLY A 217 9.93 -12.71 5.43
CA GLY A 217 9.58 -11.96 6.63
C GLY A 217 10.74 -11.08 7.09
N ILE A 218 11.93 -11.67 7.31
CA ILE A 218 13.14 -10.95 7.73
C ILE A 218 13.48 -9.81 6.75
N VAL A 219 13.47 -10.08 5.45
CA VAL A 219 13.75 -9.08 4.41
C VAL A 219 12.76 -7.92 4.48
N LYS A 220 11.46 -8.20 4.57
CA LYS A 220 10.41 -7.17 4.69
C LYS A 220 10.56 -6.33 5.96
N LEU A 221 10.88 -6.96 7.08
CA LEU A 221 11.11 -6.26 8.34
C LEU A 221 12.34 -5.35 8.26
N LYS A 222 13.43 -5.78 7.64
CA LYS A 222 14.59 -4.92 7.39
C LYS A 222 14.27 -3.74 6.48
N ILE A 223 13.51 -3.93 5.41
CA ILE A 223 13.04 -2.82 4.55
C ILE A 223 12.25 -1.81 5.40
N LYS A 224 11.37 -2.30 6.29
CA LYS A 224 10.62 -1.42 7.20
C LYS A 224 11.53 -0.68 8.19
N ILE A 225 12.50 -1.34 8.81
CA ILE A 225 13.48 -0.72 9.70
C ILE A 225 14.30 0.34 8.97
N SER A 226 14.73 0.06 7.73
CA SER A 226 15.43 1.03 6.88
C SER A 226 14.59 2.29 6.68
N SER A 227 13.30 2.14 6.34
CA SER A 227 12.36 3.27 6.22
C SER A 227 12.16 4.04 7.53
N LEU A 228 12.21 3.37 8.69
CA LEU A 228 12.15 4.04 10.00
C LEU A 228 13.42 4.88 10.25
N TYR A 229 14.61 4.38 9.89
CA TYR A 229 15.84 5.16 9.97
C TYR A 229 15.86 6.37 9.04
N GLU A 230 15.23 6.28 7.87
CA GLU A 230 15.07 7.40 6.93
C GLU A 230 14.03 8.45 7.38
N SER A 231 13.15 8.07 8.31
CA SER A 231 12.07 8.95 8.76
C SER A 231 12.61 10.26 9.35
N ASP A 232 11.78 11.31 9.28
CA ASP A 232 12.10 12.62 9.85
C ASP A 232 12.36 12.58 11.38
N TYR A 233 11.96 11.49 12.06
CA TYR A 233 12.22 11.27 13.48
C TYR A 233 13.66 10.82 13.78
N LEU A 234 14.25 9.97 12.93
CA LEU A 234 15.58 9.38 13.19
C LEU A 234 16.68 9.96 12.32
N GLN A 235 16.39 10.29 11.06
CA GLN A 235 17.31 10.92 10.11
C GLN A 235 18.70 10.26 10.08
N ASN A 236 18.74 8.92 10.07
CA ASN A 236 19.96 8.13 10.08
C ASN A 236 20.13 7.35 8.75
N PRO A 237 20.49 8.04 7.65
CA PRO A 237 20.63 7.41 6.34
C PRO A 237 21.75 6.36 6.30
N SER A 238 22.75 6.45 7.18
CA SER A 238 23.81 5.45 7.27
C SER A 238 23.26 4.10 7.75
N MET A 239 22.48 4.11 8.84
CA MET A 239 21.84 2.89 9.34
C MET A 239 20.78 2.37 8.37
N ALA A 240 20.01 3.27 7.74
CA ALA A 240 19.05 2.89 6.71
C ALA A 240 19.72 2.10 5.56
N LYS A 241 20.85 2.61 5.05
CA LYS A 241 21.65 1.94 4.03
C LYS A 241 22.19 0.60 4.49
N GLN A 242 22.76 0.53 5.70
CA GLN A 242 23.29 -0.71 6.25
C GLN A 242 22.22 -1.80 6.33
N VAL A 243 21.07 -1.50 6.93
CA VAL A 243 19.98 -2.46 7.09
C VAL A 243 19.39 -2.89 5.74
N LEU A 244 19.25 -1.97 4.78
CA LEU A 244 18.75 -2.32 3.46
C LEU A 244 19.76 -3.14 2.65
N SER A 245 21.06 -2.83 2.78
CA SER A 245 22.14 -3.62 2.20
C SER A 245 22.16 -5.05 2.74
N ASP A 246 21.94 -5.24 4.05
CA ASP A 246 21.77 -6.59 4.62
C ASP A 246 20.59 -7.33 3.98
N ALA A 247 19.47 -6.62 3.77
CA ALA A 247 18.28 -7.21 3.15
C ALA A 247 18.55 -7.67 1.72
N VAL A 248 19.17 -6.81 0.90
CA VAL A 248 19.59 -7.14 -0.46
C VAL A 248 20.59 -8.30 -0.46
N GLY A 249 21.57 -8.30 0.45
CA GLY A 249 22.54 -9.38 0.61
C GLY A 249 21.88 -10.74 0.89
N MET A 250 20.82 -10.78 1.69
CA MET A 250 20.05 -12.00 1.92
C MET A 250 19.35 -12.48 0.65
N VAL A 251 18.72 -11.59 -0.12
CA VAL A 251 18.08 -11.97 -1.39
C VAL A 251 19.08 -12.51 -2.42
N VAL A 252 20.25 -11.85 -2.53
CA VAL A 252 21.33 -12.29 -3.41
C VAL A 252 21.84 -13.67 -3.01
N LYS A 253 22.05 -13.91 -1.70
CA LYS A 253 22.50 -15.21 -1.18
C LYS A 253 21.52 -16.35 -1.51
N GLU A 254 20.22 -16.05 -1.51
CA GLU A 254 19.16 -17.03 -1.79
C GLU A 254 18.82 -17.14 -3.29
N THR A 255 19.47 -16.36 -4.15
CA THR A 255 19.28 -16.45 -5.60
C THR A 255 20.30 -17.41 -6.21
N LYS A 256 19.84 -18.39 -7.00
CA LYS A 256 20.70 -19.43 -7.60
C LYS A 256 21.82 -18.85 -8.48
N ASN A 257 21.47 -17.96 -9.40
CA ASN A 257 22.40 -17.32 -10.34
C ASN A 257 22.22 -15.79 -10.35
N PRO A 258 22.75 -15.05 -9.36
CA PRO A 258 22.55 -13.61 -9.27
C PRO A 258 23.04 -12.85 -10.52
N GLN A 259 24.07 -13.38 -11.21
CA GLN A 259 24.62 -12.83 -12.45
C GLN A 259 23.65 -12.94 -13.65
N GLN A 260 22.72 -13.90 -13.63
CA GLN A 260 21.68 -14.07 -14.66
C GLN A 260 20.43 -13.23 -14.37
N GLY A 261 20.41 -12.52 -13.24
CA GLY A 261 19.31 -11.69 -12.80
C GLY A 261 18.62 -12.19 -11.54
N LEU A 262 17.78 -11.33 -10.97
CA LEU A 262 17.02 -11.62 -9.76
C LEU A 262 15.60 -12.00 -10.18
N THR A 263 15.26 -13.28 -10.09
CA THR A 263 14.00 -13.85 -10.59
C THR A 263 13.10 -14.32 -9.45
N ASP A 264 11.86 -14.69 -9.74
CA ASP A 264 10.92 -15.25 -8.76
C ASP A 264 11.38 -16.62 -8.21
N ASP A 265 12.24 -17.34 -8.95
CA ASP A 265 12.87 -18.59 -8.50
C ASP A 265 14.08 -18.28 -7.59
N ASN A 266 13.80 -17.72 -6.42
CA ASN A 266 14.75 -17.48 -5.34
C ASN A 266 14.32 -18.18 -4.05
N GLY A 267 15.30 -18.63 -3.26
CA GLY A 267 15.08 -19.27 -1.95
C GLY A 267 14.50 -18.34 -0.89
N ALA A 268 14.42 -17.03 -1.16
CA ALA A 268 13.90 -16.02 -0.25
C ALA A 268 12.38 -15.78 -0.42
N GLY A 269 11.72 -16.46 -1.37
CA GLY A 269 10.27 -16.37 -1.59
C GLY A 269 9.78 -14.98 -2.01
N LEU A 270 10.66 -14.11 -2.49
CA LEU A 270 10.31 -12.77 -2.95
C LEU A 270 9.90 -12.80 -4.41
N THR A 271 8.90 -12.00 -4.75
CA THR A 271 8.58 -11.71 -6.15
C THR A 271 9.57 -10.69 -6.72
N THR A 272 9.77 -10.72 -8.02
CA THR A 272 10.50 -9.75 -8.83
C THR A 272 9.99 -8.33 -8.60
N GLY A 273 8.69 -8.15 -8.36
CA GLY A 273 8.12 -6.86 -7.96
C GLY A 273 8.60 -6.38 -6.58
N GLU A 274 8.66 -7.28 -5.59
CA GLU A 274 9.20 -6.96 -4.26
C GLU A 274 10.72 -6.69 -4.32
N ILE A 275 11.46 -7.46 -5.11
CA ILE A 275 12.90 -7.26 -5.34
C ILE A 275 13.14 -5.90 -6.01
N ALA A 276 12.39 -5.59 -7.07
CA ALA A 276 12.51 -4.31 -7.77
C ALA A 276 12.21 -3.12 -6.84
N ALA A 277 11.17 -3.22 -6.00
CA ALA A 277 10.86 -2.17 -5.03
C ALA A 277 12.00 -1.96 -4.03
N MET A 278 12.57 -3.05 -3.49
CA MET A 278 13.70 -2.99 -2.57
C MET A 278 14.95 -2.36 -3.21
N LEU A 279 15.30 -2.77 -4.43
CA LEU A 279 16.44 -2.21 -5.17
C LEU A 279 16.24 -0.75 -5.53
N SER A 280 15.03 -0.37 -5.93
CA SER A 280 14.67 1.02 -6.22
C SER A 280 14.84 1.88 -4.97
N GLN A 281 14.33 1.43 -3.82
CA GLN A 281 14.50 2.16 -2.55
C GLN A 281 15.98 2.31 -2.15
N MET A 282 16.79 1.27 -2.37
CA MET A 282 18.22 1.36 -2.10
C MET A 282 18.93 2.31 -3.06
N GLY A 283 18.48 2.38 -4.32
CA GLY A 283 18.91 3.39 -5.29
C GLY A 283 18.57 4.81 -4.82
N ASP A 284 17.35 5.03 -4.31
CA ASP A 284 16.91 6.32 -3.77
C ASP A 284 17.77 6.75 -2.57
N LEU A 285 18.11 5.81 -1.68
CA LEU A 285 19.02 6.04 -0.55
C LEU A 285 20.44 6.45 -0.98
N TYR A 286 21.00 5.81 -2.00
CA TYR A 286 22.31 6.21 -2.54
C TYR A 286 22.25 7.56 -3.23
N ALA A 287 21.19 7.83 -4.00
CA ALA A 287 21.03 9.09 -4.71
C ALA A 287 20.92 10.26 -3.73
N THR A 288 20.12 10.10 -2.66
CA THR A 288 19.96 11.12 -1.62
C THR A 288 21.19 11.28 -0.72
N SER A 289 22.03 10.25 -0.61
CA SER A 289 23.31 10.30 0.11
C SER A 289 24.45 10.95 -0.69
N GLY A 290 24.21 11.35 -1.94
CA GLY A 290 25.26 11.86 -2.83
C GLY A 290 26.21 10.77 -3.35
N GLU A 291 25.73 9.53 -3.44
CA GLU A 291 26.43 8.37 -3.98
C GLU A 291 25.80 7.94 -5.31
N GLU A 292 25.64 8.89 -6.24
CA GLU A 292 24.87 8.72 -7.46
C GLU A 292 25.43 7.62 -8.38
N GLU A 293 26.75 7.37 -8.35
CA GLU A 293 27.36 6.26 -9.09
C GLU A 293 26.82 4.90 -8.63
N ASN A 294 26.66 4.71 -7.31
CA ASN A 294 26.06 3.51 -6.73
C ASN A 294 24.55 3.46 -7.01
N ALA A 295 23.87 4.61 -6.97
CA ALA A 295 22.46 4.72 -7.29
C ALA A 295 22.16 4.26 -8.73
N VAL A 296 22.95 4.72 -9.71
CA VAL A 296 22.81 4.33 -11.12
C VAL A 296 22.89 2.82 -11.28
N GLN A 297 23.85 2.16 -10.62
CA GLN A 297 24.00 0.70 -10.68
C GLN A 297 22.77 -0.02 -10.13
N LEU A 298 22.23 0.43 -9.00
CA LEU A 298 21.04 -0.20 -8.41
C LEU A 298 19.78 0.03 -9.22
N TYR A 299 19.58 1.22 -9.77
CA TYR A 299 18.44 1.46 -10.66
C TYR A 299 18.54 0.62 -11.94
N MET A 300 19.73 0.47 -12.51
CA MET A 300 19.93 -0.44 -13.65
C MET A 300 19.62 -1.89 -13.29
N LEU A 301 20.06 -2.36 -12.12
CA LEU A 301 19.75 -3.70 -11.60
C LEU A 301 18.24 -3.88 -11.36
N THR A 302 17.53 -2.80 -11.03
CA THR A 302 16.07 -2.82 -10.80
C THR A 302 15.26 -3.09 -12.07
N LEU A 303 15.74 -2.70 -13.26
CA LEU A 303 14.95 -2.74 -14.50
C LEU A 303 14.49 -4.16 -14.88
N GLN A 304 15.36 -5.15 -14.74
CA GLN A 304 15.05 -6.54 -15.12
C GLN A 304 13.94 -7.17 -14.25
N PRO A 305 14.05 -7.21 -12.91
CA PRO A 305 12.97 -7.71 -12.06
C PRO A 305 11.70 -6.85 -12.20
N LEU A 306 11.82 -5.54 -12.38
CA LEU A 306 10.65 -4.68 -12.57
C LEU A 306 9.85 -5.04 -13.82
N ARG A 307 10.53 -5.21 -14.96
CA ARG A 307 9.88 -5.61 -16.23
C ARG A 307 9.26 -7.01 -16.14
N ALA A 308 9.95 -7.95 -15.49
CA ALA A 308 9.41 -9.28 -15.22
C ALA A 308 8.09 -9.20 -14.41
N SER A 309 8.07 -8.38 -13.35
CA SER A 309 6.86 -8.21 -12.52
C SER A 309 5.65 -7.63 -13.26
N CYS A 310 5.89 -6.96 -14.39
CA CYS A 310 4.86 -6.37 -15.25
C CYS A 310 4.59 -7.22 -16.50
N ASN A 311 5.03 -8.49 -16.56
CA ASN A 311 4.90 -9.34 -17.76
C ASN A 311 5.43 -8.67 -19.05
N GLY A 312 6.46 -7.83 -18.92
CA GLY A 312 7.05 -7.07 -20.02
C GLY A 312 6.27 -5.82 -20.46
N THR A 313 5.11 -5.51 -19.86
CA THR A 313 4.39 -4.25 -20.16
C THR A 313 5.07 -3.05 -19.52
N ARG A 314 5.00 -1.89 -20.19
CA ARG A 314 5.50 -0.63 -19.63
C ARG A 314 4.64 -0.20 -18.44
N SER A 315 5.27 0.33 -17.40
CA SER A 315 4.60 0.77 -16.18
C SER A 315 5.15 2.11 -15.68
N CYS A 316 4.36 2.83 -14.89
CA CYS A 316 4.81 4.09 -14.28
C CYS A 316 6.04 3.94 -13.39
N LYS A 317 6.20 2.77 -12.75
CA LYS A 317 7.41 2.44 -12.00
C LYS A 317 8.63 2.31 -12.92
N GLU A 318 8.46 1.78 -14.13
CA GLU A 318 9.56 1.74 -15.11
C GLU A 318 9.97 3.16 -15.53
N VAL A 319 8.99 4.04 -15.78
CA VAL A 319 9.25 5.46 -16.08
C VAL A 319 10.05 6.11 -14.94
N GLN A 320 9.64 5.86 -13.68
CA GLN A 320 10.33 6.36 -12.50
C GLN A 320 11.78 5.88 -12.44
N VAL A 321 12.03 4.58 -12.57
CA VAL A 321 13.40 4.02 -12.53
C VAL A 321 14.26 4.57 -13.67
N LEU A 322 13.73 4.68 -14.89
CA LEU A 322 14.46 5.26 -16.03
C LEU A 322 14.78 6.74 -15.81
N SER A 323 13.83 7.51 -15.29
CA SER A 323 14.04 8.91 -14.92
C SER A 323 15.10 9.05 -13.84
N ASN A 324 15.07 8.18 -12.83
CA ASN A 324 16.04 8.18 -11.74
C ASN A 324 17.46 7.82 -12.22
N ILE A 325 17.59 6.88 -13.19
CA ILE A 325 18.89 6.61 -13.85
C ILE A 325 19.41 7.88 -14.52
N ALA A 326 18.59 8.54 -15.34
CA ALA A 326 19.00 9.73 -16.05
C ALA A 326 19.43 10.86 -15.09
N SER A 327 18.63 11.10 -14.05
CA SER A 327 18.89 12.13 -13.05
C SER A 327 20.15 11.84 -12.22
N ALA A 328 20.33 10.60 -11.75
CA ALA A 328 21.52 10.21 -11.00
C ALA A 328 22.79 10.28 -11.87
N MET A 329 22.71 9.87 -13.15
CA MET A 329 23.82 10.06 -14.09
C MET A 329 24.17 11.54 -14.28
N ASP A 330 23.18 12.39 -14.53
CA ASP A 330 23.39 13.83 -14.69
C ASP A 330 24.06 14.46 -13.46
N MET A 331 23.59 14.12 -12.26
CA MET A 331 24.18 14.58 -11.00
C MET A 331 25.61 14.08 -10.81
N ALA A 332 25.90 12.81 -11.10
CA ALA A 332 27.25 12.26 -11.02
C ALA A 332 28.23 13.01 -11.95
N LEU A 333 27.79 13.36 -13.17
CA LEU A 333 28.61 14.05 -14.16
C LEU A 333 28.88 15.53 -13.84
N LYS A 334 28.12 16.12 -12.91
CA LYS A 334 28.30 17.50 -12.42
C LYS A 334 29.23 17.60 -11.21
N LYS A 335 29.61 16.47 -10.61
CA LYS A 335 30.58 16.46 -9.51
C LYS A 335 31.95 16.95 -9.97
N PRO A 336 32.75 17.54 -9.05
CA PRO A 336 34.15 17.81 -9.33
C PRO A 336 34.88 16.48 -9.59
N ASN A 337 35.69 16.44 -10.66
CA ASN A 337 36.44 15.25 -11.08
C ASN A 337 35.56 13.99 -11.26
N PRO A 338 34.55 14.03 -12.14
CA PRO A 338 33.62 12.91 -12.28
C PRO A 338 34.37 11.65 -12.72
N VAL A 339 33.97 10.51 -12.17
CA VAL A 339 34.55 9.20 -12.51
C VAL A 339 33.59 8.48 -13.45
N ILE A 340 34.12 7.98 -14.56
CA ILE A 340 33.37 7.22 -15.57
C ILE A 340 34.08 5.89 -15.76
N ASN A 341 33.38 4.78 -15.48
CA ASN A 341 33.93 3.43 -15.56
C ASN A 341 35.24 3.25 -14.76
N GLY A 342 35.28 3.81 -13.54
CA GLY A 342 36.43 3.71 -12.64
C GLY A 342 37.64 4.56 -13.03
N LYS A 343 37.52 5.45 -14.03
CA LYS A 343 38.58 6.36 -14.46
C LYS A 343 38.12 7.82 -14.39
N PRO A 344 39.02 8.78 -14.08
CA PRO A 344 38.69 10.20 -14.20
C PRO A 344 38.18 10.55 -15.61
N ALA A 345 37.12 11.33 -15.68
CA ALA A 345 36.50 11.69 -16.95
C ALA A 345 37.43 12.57 -17.79
N THR A 346 37.60 12.20 -19.06
CA THR A 346 38.14 13.08 -20.09
C THR A 346 37.01 13.93 -20.66
N LYS A 347 37.32 14.99 -21.42
CA LYS A 347 36.30 15.79 -22.11
C LYS A 347 35.42 14.93 -23.03
N GLU A 348 36.03 13.98 -23.72
CA GLU A 348 35.32 13.07 -24.63
C GLU A 348 34.43 12.07 -23.89
N SER A 349 34.94 11.45 -22.82
CA SER A 349 34.14 10.50 -22.03
C SER A 349 32.99 11.20 -21.29
N LEU A 350 33.21 12.42 -20.80
CA LEU A 350 32.18 13.26 -20.21
C LEU A 350 31.07 13.59 -21.22
N ALA A 351 31.43 14.02 -22.43
CA ALA A 351 30.45 14.28 -23.48
C ALA A 351 29.68 13.01 -23.89
N ALA A 352 30.36 11.86 -23.98
CA ALA A 352 29.71 10.58 -24.26
C ALA A 352 28.74 10.17 -23.14
N ALA A 353 29.12 10.34 -21.88
CA ALA A 353 28.28 10.02 -20.73
C ALA A 353 27.05 10.93 -20.64
N ARG A 354 27.19 12.24 -20.93
CA ARG A 354 26.04 13.16 -21.00
C ARG A 354 25.05 12.77 -22.10
N ARG A 355 25.53 12.36 -23.28
CA ARG A 355 24.66 11.80 -24.33
C ARG A 355 24.01 10.49 -23.91
N ALA A 356 24.68 9.66 -23.11
CA ALA A 356 24.09 8.45 -22.56
C ALA A 356 22.97 8.78 -21.54
N ALA A 357 23.21 9.72 -20.63
CA ALA A 357 22.19 10.21 -19.68
C ALA A 357 20.98 10.81 -20.42
N LEU A 358 21.23 11.54 -21.51
CA LEU A 358 20.17 12.13 -22.35
C LEU A 358 19.28 11.04 -22.96
N ARG A 359 19.89 9.96 -23.48
CA ARG A 359 19.14 8.80 -24.01
C ARG A 359 18.30 8.10 -22.93
N TRP A 360 18.76 8.04 -21.68
CA TRP A 360 17.95 7.51 -20.58
C TRP A 360 16.75 8.40 -20.28
N ALA A 361 16.92 9.73 -20.30
CA ALA A 361 15.81 10.67 -20.14
C ALA A 361 14.79 10.56 -21.29
N ASP A 362 15.27 10.50 -22.54
CA ASP A 362 14.41 10.25 -23.71
C ASP A 362 13.67 8.91 -23.60
N GLN A 363 14.35 7.86 -23.15
CA GLN A 363 13.75 6.55 -22.93
C GLN A 363 12.68 6.58 -21.84
N ALA A 364 12.88 7.34 -20.75
CA ALA A 364 11.89 7.51 -19.71
C ALA A 364 10.61 8.19 -20.25
N ILE A 365 10.77 9.28 -21.01
CA ILE A 365 9.66 10.00 -21.65
C ILE A 365 8.90 9.08 -22.60
N ALA A 366 9.60 8.42 -23.52
CA ALA A 366 9.01 7.50 -24.48
C ALA A 366 8.31 6.31 -23.79
N THR A 367 8.86 5.84 -22.67
CA THR A 367 8.22 4.78 -21.87
C THR A 367 6.93 5.28 -21.24
N GLY A 368 6.90 6.51 -20.71
CA GLY A 368 5.69 7.13 -20.16
C GLY A 368 4.60 7.35 -21.20
N ASP A 369 4.99 7.77 -22.40
CA ASP A 369 4.07 7.91 -23.54
C ASP A 369 3.48 6.56 -23.98
N ALA A 370 4.21 5.46 -23.79
CA ALA A 370 3.77 4.11 -24.09
C ALA A 370 2.94 3.45 -22.98
N VAL A 371 2.90 4.00 -21.75
CA VAL A 371 2.00 3.51 -20.70
C VAL A 371 0.56 3.82 -21.10
N ARG A 372 -0.33 2.81 -20.97
CA ARG A 372 -1.76 2.95 -21.27
C ARG A 372 -2.38 4.09 -20.44
N PRO A 373 -3.22 4.97 -21.01
CA PRO A 373 -3.79 6.10 -20.28
C PRO A 373 -4.49 5.71 -18.97
N GLU A 374 -5.18 4.57 -18.94
CA GLU A 374 -5.87 4.04 -17.76
C GLU A 374 -4.93 3.59 -16.63
N ASP A 375 -3.67 3.30 -16.94
CA ASP A 375 -2.66 2.88 -15.98
C ASP A 375 -1.77 4.04 -15.51
N ARG A 376 -1.97 5.25 -16.04
CA ARG A 376 -1.17 6.42 -15.67
C ARG A 376 -1.63 6.98 -14.34
N ASP A 377 -0.71 7.07 -13.40
CA ASP A 377 -0.91 7.64 -12.07
C ASP A 377 0.00 8.87 -11.84
N GLU A 378 -0.04 9.39 -10.61
CA GLU A 378 0.80 10.52 -10.19
C GLU A 378 2.31 10.18 -10.28
N ILE A 379 2.69 8.90 -10.17
CA ILE A 379 4.08 8.46 -10.31
C ILE A 379 4.53 8.65 -11.75
N CYS A 380 3.72 8.24 -12.73
CA CYS A 380 3.98 8.51 -14.15
C CYS A 380 4.18 10.01 -14.41
N ALA A 381 3.25 10.85 -13.92
CA ALA A 381 3.30 12.30 -14.16
C ALA A 381 4.58 12.93 -13.56
N ALA A 382 4.89 12.61 -12.30
CA ALA A 382 6.09 13.10 -11.62
C ALA A 382 7.38 12.60 -12.28
N ALA A 383 7.45 11.33 -12.66
CA ALA A 383 8.61 10.74 -13.32
C ALA A 383 8.83 11.31 -14.73
N SER A 384 7.78 11.45 -15.54
CA SER A 384 7.87 12.07 -16.85
C SER A 384 8.33 13.53 -16.76
N LEU A 385 7.81 14.29 -15.79
CA LEU A 385 8.23 15.66 -15.55
C LEU A 385 9.69 15.76 -15.12
N SER A 386 10.13 14.87 -14.22
CA SER A 386 11.54 14.75 -13.80
C SER A 386 12.45 14.44 -15.00
N ALA A 387 12.07 13.46 -15.83
CA ALA A 387 12.82 13.10 -17.02
C ALA A 387 12.93 14.27 -18.02
N GLN A 388 11.85 15.03 -18.24
CA GLN A 388 11.87 16.21 -19.10
C GLN A 388 12.78 17.32 -18.55
N MET A 389 12.77 17.56 -17.23
CA MET A 389 13.69 18.51 -16.57
C MET A 389 15.15 18.09 -16.75
N THR A 390 15.49 16.83 -16.46
CA THR A 390 16.84 16.28 -16.66
C THR A 390 17.27 16.36 -18.12
N ARG A 391 16.36 16.03 -19.05
CA ARG A 391 16.61 16.15 -20.50
C ARG A 391 16.96 17.59 -20.89
N ALA A 392 16.19 18.57 -20.42
CA ALA A 392 16.42 19.98 -20.74
C ALA A 392 17.79 20.47 -20.24
N ASP A 393 18.18 20.07 -19.03
CA ASP A 393 19.49 20.43 -18.45
C ASP A 393 20.65 19.76 -19.21
N LEU A 394 20.51 18.47 -19.56
CA LEU A 394 21.50 17.75 -20.36
C LEU A 394 21.67 18.33 -21.78
N LEU A 395 20.60 18.88 -22.37
CA LEU A 395 20.70 19.59 -23.66
C LEU A 395 21.56 20.86 -23.52
N VAL A 396 21.47 21.59 -22.40
CA VAL A 396 22.39 22.72 -22.12
C VAL A 396 23.82 22.21 -22.02
N ASP A 397 24.04 21.15 -21.24
CA ASP A 397 25.38 20.62 -20.97
C ASP A 397 26.05 19.95 -22.18
N ASN A 398 25.26 19.57 -23.20
CA ASN A 398 25.72 19.07 -24.49
C ASN A 398 25.89 20.18 -25.54
N GLY A 399 25.55 21.44 -25.23
CA GLY A 399 25.64 22.58 -26.15
C GLY A 399 24.45 22.71 -27.11
N GLU A 400 23.39 21.92 -26.96
CA GLU A 400 22.16 21.96 -27.77
C GLU A 400 21.20 23.06 -27.26
N LYS A 401 21.72 24.28 -27.13
CA LYS A 401 21.05 25.42 -26.47
C LYS A 401 19.66 25.74 -27.03
N ALA A 402 19.48 25.67 -28.35
CA ALA A 402 18.18 25.94 -28.97
C ALA A 402 17.09 24.93 -28.52
N LYS A 403 17.42 23.63 -28.50
CA LYS A 403 16.51 22.58 -28.03
C LYS A 403 16.28 22.68 -26.52
N ALA A 404 17.31 23.01 -25.76
CA ALA A 404 17.18 23.22 -24.31
C ALA A 404 16.22 24.38 -24.00
N LYS A 405 16.36 25.50 -24.71
CA LYS A 405 15.49 26.67 -24.58
C LYS A 405 14.02 26.31 -24.85
N GLU A 406 13.75 25.61 -25.94
CA GLU A 406 12.41 25.12 -26.27
C GLU A 406 11.86 24.20 -25.17
N ALA A 407 12.67 23.23 -24.71
CA ALA A 407 12.27 22.31 -23.66
C ALA A 407 11.89 23.03 -22.36
N PHE A 408 12.69 24.00 -21.89
CA PHE A 408 12.36 24.77 -20.68
C PHE A 408 11.10 25.63 -20.85
N LEU A 409 10.91 26.26 -22.02
CA LEU A 409 9.70 27.05 -22.29
C LEU A 409 8.43 26.20 -22.26
N ASN A 410 8.50 24.96 -22.76
CA ASN A 410 7.38 24.02 -22.73
C ASN A 410 7.10 23.48 -21.32
N LEU A 411 8.13 23.38 -20.47
CA LEU A 411 8.01 22.87 -19.09
C LEU A 411 7.43 23.87 -18.10
N LEU A 412 7.82 25.15 -18.21
CA LEU A 412 7.47 26.18 -17.23
C LEU A 412 5.96 26.34 -16.95
N PRO A 413 5.05 26.28 -17.94
CA PRO A 413 3.61 26.33 -17.68
C PRO A 413 3.15 25.22 -16.73
N THR A 414 3.52 23.97 -17.02
CA THR A 414 3.19 22.79 -16.21
C THR A 414 3.77 22.90 -14.80
N LEU A 415 5.02 23.35 -14.67
CA LEU A 415 5.65 23.55 -13.35
C LEU A 415 4.92 24.59 -12.50
N ARG A 416 4.44 25.69 -13.12
CA ARG A 416 3.68 26.75 -12.47
C ARG A 416 2.27 26.29 -12.08
N GLU A 417 1.61 25.55 -12.96
CA GLU A 417 0.29 24.97 -12.70
C GLU A 417 0.31 24.05 -11.46
N HIS A 418 1.35 23.23 -11.33
CA HIS A 418 1.53 22.34 -10.18
C HIS A 418 2.21 22.99 -8.97
N ASN A 419 2.50 24.30 -9.01
CA ASN A 419 3.16 25.05 -7.94
C ASN A 419 4.49 24.43 -7.46
N LEU A 420 5.31 23.94 -8.40
CA LEU A 420 6.58 23.26 -8.11
C LEU A 420 7.73 24.28 -8.03
N LEU A 421 7.66 25.18 -7.04
CA LEU A 421 8.54 26.35 -6.91
C LEU A 421 10.05 26.06 -7.10
N PRO A 422 10.65 25.02 -6.47
CA PRO A 422 12.08 24.75 -6.66
C PRO A 422 12.45 24.35 -8.11
N LEU A 423 11.52 23.67 -8.80
CA LEU A 423 11.73 23.25 -10.19
C LEU A 423 11.53 24.42 -11.15
N ILE A 424 10.61 25.35 -10.85
CA ILE A 424 10.44 26.60 -11.62
C ILE A 424 11.74 27.40 -11.61
N GLU A 425 12.33 27.62 -10.43
CA GLU A 425 13.60 28.34 -10.31
C GLU A 425 14.71 27.65 -11.12
N THR A 426 14.82 26.33 -11.00
CA THR A 426 15.83 25.56 -11.74
C THR A 426 15.61 25.65 -13.25
N ALA A 427 14.36 25.58 -13.72
CA ALA A 427 14.01 25.73 -15.13
C ALA A 427 14.33 27.13 -15.67
N GLU A 428 14.06 28.18 -14.90
CA GLU A 428 14.38 29.57 -15.28
C GLU A 428 15.89 29.82 -15.34
N GLN A 429 16.66 29.25 -14.42
CA GLN A 429 18.13 29.29 -14.48
C GLN A 429 18.67 28.53 -15.69
N GLY A 430 18.11 27.35 -15.98
CA GLY A 430 18.42 26.58 -17.20
C GLY A 430 18.11 27.35 -18.48
N LEU A 431 16.96 28.02 -18.53
CA LEU A 431 16.54 28.85 -19.66
C LEU A 431 17.48 30.03 -19.89
N LYS A 432 17.98 30.66 -18.83
CA LYS A 432 19.01 31.72 -18.92
C LYS A 432 20.30 31.17 -19.52
N ARG A 433 20.79 30.02 -19.04
CA ARG A 433 22.00 29.35 -19.57
C ARG A 433 21.86 28.92 -21.03
N ALA A 434 20.65 28.53 -21.44
CA ALA A 434 20.35 28.18 -22.83
C ALA A 434 20.23 29.41 -23.75
N SER A 435 20.00 30.60 -23.20
CA SER A 435 19.79 31.84 -23.96
C SER A 435 21.03 32.73 -24.04
N SER A 436 22.00 32.56 -23.13
CA SER A 436 23.38 33.03 -23.28
C SER A 436 24.14 32.14 -24.24
#